data_AF-A0A2E5RDT2-F1
#
_entry.id   AF-A0A2E5RDT2-F1
#
_cell.length_a   1.000
_cell.length_b   1.000
_cell.length_c   1.000
_cell.angle_alpha   90.00
_cell.angle_beta   90.00
_cell.angle_gamma   90.00
#
_symmetry.space_group_name_H-M   'P 1'
#
loop_
_entity.id
_entity.type
_entity.pdbx_description
1 polymer ?
#
loop_
_entity_poly.entity_id
_entity_poly.type
_entity_poly.pdbx_seq_one_letter_code
_entity_poly.pdbx_strand_id
1 'polypeptide(L)'
;MGEYNQGGLEMKHPYTIGLELGWKDDALNEEGFSLLTRLSKIFGMGAQERENLEMSYMESLPLISQGIGEGSVELKNYVENLEEWWYDEKFSAENYAHYIGRKALDVGMTKKGWVSASSWMKNVGLGENFAKGAWMQGSEPREFDEIPRFFDDVISILDI
;
A
#
# COMPACT_ATOMS: atom_id res chain seq x y z
N MET A 1 -17.77 19.79 -21.81
CA MET A 1 -16.56 19.26 -21.14
C MET A 1 -17.05 18.13 -20.27
N GLY A 2 -16.84 16.89 -20.71
CA GLY A 2 -17.41 15.72 -20.04
C GLY A 2 -16.64 15.43 -18.75
N GLU A 3 -17.34 15.46 -17.63
CA GLU A 3 -16.91 14.86 -16.38
C GLU A 3 -16.81 13.35 -16.61
N TYR A 4 -15.59 12.84 -16.77
CA TYR A 4 -15.35 11.41 -16.74
C TYR A 4 -15.46 10.97 -15.28
N ASN A 5 -16.64 10.45 -14.93
CA ASN A 5 -16.86 9.58 -13.78
C ASN A 5 -15.79 8.47 -13.79
N GLN A 6 -14.75 8.62 -12.97
CA GLN A 6 -13.78 7.56 -12.69
C GLN A 6 -14.33 6.66 -11.59
N GLY A 7 -15.37 5.89 -11.92
CA GLY A 7 -15.83 4.77 -11.09
C GLY A 7 -14.89 3.56 -11.17
N GLY A 8 -13.58 3.79 -11.07
CA GLY A 8 -12.62 2.72 -10.77
C GLY A 8 -12.61 2.52 -9.27
N LEU A 9 -12.60 1.28 -8.80
CA LEU A 9 -12.22 0.97 -7.42
C LEU A 9 -10.84 1.62 -7.19
N GLU A 10 -10.81 2.76 -6.51
CA GLU A 10 -9.58 3.43 -6.17
C GLU A 10 -8.93 2.59 -5.06
N MET A 11 -7.85 1.89 -5.41
CA MET A 11 -7.12 1.08 -4.44
C MET A 11 -6.59 1.99 -3.36
N LYS A 12 -6.96 1.68 -2.12
CA LYS A 12 -6.63 2.51 -0.98
C LYS A 12 -5.14 2.49 -0.73
N HIS A 13 -4.58 3.65 -0.40
CA HIS A 13 -3.19 3.73 0.01
C HIS A 13 -3.00 2.99 1.36
N PRO A 14 -2.04 2.05 1.49
CA PRO A 14 -1.85 1.30 2.73
C PRO A 14 -1.53 2.16 3.96
N TYR A 15 -0.86 3.31 3.76
CA TYR A 15 -0.72 4.33 4.81
C TYR A 15 -2.06 4.83 5.36
N THR A 16 -3.09 5.01 4.52
CA THR A 16 -4.43 5.42 4.96
C THR A 16 -5.09 4.36 5.82
N ILE A 17 -4.82 3.07 5.57
CA ILE A 17 -5.25 1.98 6.48
C ILE A 17 -4.59 2.18 7.85
N GLY A 18 -3.29 2.50 7.87
CA GLY A 18 -2.59 2.84 9.11
C GLY A 18 -3.21 4.03 9.86
N LEU A 19 -3.61 5.09 9.13
CA LEU A 19 -4.32 6.24 9.72
C LEU A 19 -5.64 5.80 10.36
N GLU A 20 -6.44 4.99 9.67
CA GLU A 20 -7.71 4.49 10.21
C GLU A 20 -7.55 3.64 11.46
N LEU A 21 -6.54 2.78 11.49
CA LEU A 21 -6.24 1.98 12.68
C LEU A 21 -5.78 2.88 13.84
N GLY A 22 -4.87 3.81 13.56
CA GLY A 22 -4.31 4.71 14.57
C GLY A 22 -5.32 5.69 15.17
N TRP A 23 -6.30 6.14 14.36
CA TRP A 23 -7.36 7.07 14.73
C TRP A 23 -8.70 6.39 14.98
N LYS A 24 -8.72 5.07 15.20
CA LYS A 24 -9.97 4.28 15.31
C LYS A 24 -10.94 4.80 16.38
N ASP A 25 -10.42 5.35 17.46
CA ASP A 25 -11.20 5.96 18.52
C ASP A 25 -11.21 7.50 18.47
N ASP A 26 -10.90 8.10 17.32
CA ASP A 26 -10.79 9.55 17.08
C ASP A 26 -9.66 10.25 17.84
N ALA A 27 -8.71 9.52 18.42
CA ALA A 27 -7.52 10.08 19.07
C ALA A 27 -6.24 9.35 18.64
N LEU A 28 -5.14 10.07 18.53
CA LEU A 28 -3.82 9.52 18.23
C LEU A 28 -2.85 9.84 19.36
N ASN A 29 -2.26 8.81 19.97
CA ASN A 29 -1.24 8.96 21.01
C ASN A 29 0.19 8.99 20.41
N GLU A 30 1.19 9.22 21.27
CA GLU A 30 2.61 9.30 20.86
C GLU A 30 3.10 7.99 20.22
N GLU A 31 2.65 6.84 20.72
CA GLU A 31 2.98 5.53 20.14
C GLU A 31 2.41 5.41 18.71
N GLY A 32 1.13 5.76 18.52
CA GLY A 32 0.48 5.77 17.21
C GLY A 32 1.20 6.68 16.21
N PHE A 33 1.59 7.89 16.63
CA PHE A 33 2.38 8.80 15.79
C PHE A 33 3.74 8.21 15.39
N SER A 34 4.41 7.53 16.32
CA SER A 34 5.69 6.83 16.06
C SER A 34 5.49 5.68 15.06
N LEU A 35 4.41 4.91 15.20
CA LEU A 35 4.06 3.81 14.30
C LEU A 35 3.72 4.30 12.89
N LEU A 36 2.96 5.39 12.74
CA LEU A 36 2.72 6.02 11.44
C LEU A 36 4.04 6.50 10.80
N THR A 37 4.96 7.05 11.60
CA THR A 37 6.28 7.45 11.08
C THR A 37 7.14 6.27 10.62
N ARG A 38 7.01 5.09 11.25
CA ARG A 38 7.63 3.85 10.77
C ARG A 38 6.97 3.40 9.47
N LEU A 39 5.65 3.39 9.42
CA LEU A 39 4.87 3.00 8.25
C LEU A 39 5.20 3.84 7.01
N SER A 40 5.35 5.16 7.16
CA SER A 40 5.74 6.03 6.04
C SER A 40 7.14 5.69 5.51
N LYS A 41 8.05 5.22 6.37
CA LYS A 41 9.40 4.78 5.96
C LYS A 41 9.37 3.44 5.24
N ILE A 42 8.50 2.51 5.67
CA ILE A 42 8.28 1.22 4.98
C ILE A 42 7.95 1.44 3.52
N PHE A 43 7.01 2.36 3.25
CA PHE A 43 6.55 2.70 1.91
C PHE A 43 7.44 3.70 1.16
N GLY A 44 8.54 4.17 1.77
CA GLY A 44 9.45 5.13 1.14
C GLY A 44 8.82 6.50 0.85
N MET A 45 7.79 6.87 1.61
CA MET A 45 6.99 8.08 1.34
C MET A 45 7.77 9.36 1.60
N GLY A 46 7.57 10.34 0.73
CA GLY A 46 8.06 11.71 0.95
C GLY A 46 7.23 12.45 2.00
N ALA A 47 7.82 13.47 2.64
CA ALA A 47 7.13 14.28 3.64
C ALA A 47 5.83 14.91 3.10
N GLN A 48 5.87 15.47 1.88
CA GLN A 48 4.70 16.10 1.26
C GLN A 48 3.57 15.11 0.96
N GLU A 49 3.91 13.91 0.49
CA GLU A 49 2.93 12.86 0.18
C GLU A 49 2.23 12.38 1.45
N ARG A 50 3.02 12.13 2.50
CA ARG A 50 2.52 11.80 3.83
C ARG A 50 1.58 12.90 4.35
N GLU A 51 2.01 14.15 4.31
CA GLU A 51 1.23 15.29 4.79
C GLU A 51 -0.12 15.41 4.05
N ASN A 52 -0.12 15.23 2.73
CA ASN A 52 -1.35 15.28 1.94
C ASN A 52 -2.36 14.20 2.37
N LEU A 53 -1.89 12.96 2.57
CA LEU A 53 -2.76 11.87 3.03
C LEU A 53 -3.27 12.11 4.46
N GLU A 54 -2.40 12.61 5.34
CA GLU A 54 -2.79 12.96 6.71
C GLU A 54 -3.84 14.08 6.73
N MET A 55 -3.65 15.15 5.96
CA MET A 55 -4.62 16.25 5.87
C MET A 55 -5.96 15.77 5.32
N SER A 56 -5.97 15.05 4.20
CA SER A 56 -7.22 14.52 3.63
C SER A 56 -7.94 13.58 4.59
N TYR A 57 -7.20 12.79 5.38
CA TYR A 57 -7.80 11.96 6.42
C TYR A 57 -8.34 12.78 7.60
N MET A 58 -7.59 13.77 8.09
CA MET A 58 -8.03 14.64 9.19
C MET A 58 -9.29 15.42 8.85
N GLU A 59 -9.47 15.85 7.59
CA GLU A 59 -10.70 16.49 7.12
C GLU A 59 -11.93 15.57 7.20
N SER A 60 -11.73 14.25 7.24
CA SER A 60 -12.81 13.27 7.40
C SER A 60 -13.17 12.96 8.86
N LEU A 61 -12.34 13.37 9.82
CA LEU A 61 -12.54 13.10 11.24
C LEU A 61 -13.64 13.98 11.87
N PRO A 62 -14.32 13.48 12.92
CA PRO A 62 -15.31 14.28 13.63
C PRO A 62 -14.67 15.50 14.31
N LEU A 63 -15.40 16.63 14.31
CA LEU A 63 -14.99 17.90 14.95
C LEU A 63 -14.71 17.78 16.45
N ILE A 64 -15.29 16.78 17.12
CA ILE A 64 -15.13 16.54 18.55
C ILE A 64 -14.65 15.09 18.72
N SER A 65 -13.39 14.95 19.12
CA SER A 65 -12.82 13.67 19.54
C SER A 65 -13.24 13.34 20.98
N GLN A 66 -13.55 12.07 21.24
CA GLN A 66 -13.79 11.52 22.58
C GLN A 66 -12.85 10.35 22.90
N GLY A 67 -11.87 10.08 22.02
CA GLY A 67 -10.93 8.97 22.13
C GLY A 67 -9.84 9.17 23.15
N ILE A 68 -9.14 8.06 23.45
CA ILE A 68 -7.95 8.07 24.29
C ILE A 68 -6.70 7.51 23.56
N GLY A 69 -6.84 7.08 22.30
CA GLY A 69 -5.78 6.55 21.45
C GLY A 69 -5.61 5.04 21.55
N GLU A 70 -6.68 4.28 21.79
CA GLU A 70 -6.63 2.80 21.88
C GLU A 70 -6.30 2.13 20.53
N GLY A 71 -6.47 2.86 19.41
CA GLY A 71 -6.13 2.39 18.06
C GLY A 71 -4.66 1.99 17.86
N SER A 72 -3.75 2.41 18.75
CA SER A 72 -2.32 2.10 18.63
C SER A 72 -2.01 0.61 18.64
N VAL A 73 -2.81 -0.23 19.31
CA VAL A 73 -2.60 -1.70 19.35
C VAL A 73 -2.81 -2.35 17.98
N GLU A 74 -3.88 -1.98 17.28
CA GLU A 74 -4.18 -2.54 15.95
C GLU A 74 -3.22 -2.00 14.90
N LEU A 75 -2.90 -0.70 14.97
CA LEU A 75 -1.87 -0.10 14.13
C LEU A 75 -0.51 -0.77 14.34
N LYS A 76 -0.15 -1.06 15.60
CA LYS A 76 1.10 -1.73 15.92
C LYS A 76 1.19 -3.09 15.25
N ASN A 77 0.16 -3.92 15.39
CA ASN A 77 0.12 -5.22 14.74
C ASN A 77 0.25 -5.07 13.21
N TYR A 78 -0.43 -4.09 12.61
CA TYR A 78 -0.32 -3.84 11.17
C TYR A 78 1.11 -3.47 10.73
N VAL A 79 1.77 -2.56 11.46
CA VAL A 79 3.14 -2.13 11.16
C VAL A 79 4.14 -3.26 11.38
N GLU A 80 4.06 -3.97 12.51
CA GLU A 80 5.00 -5.05 12.85
C GLU A 80 4.87 -6.22 11.86
N ASN A 81 3.64 -6.61 11.48
CA ASN A 81 3.44 -7.61 10.44
C ASN A 81 4.08 -7.19 9.10
N LEU A 82 4.03 -5.91 8.72
CA LEU A 82 4.72 -5.46 7.51
C LEU A 82 6.24 -5.53 7.66
N GLU A 83 6.79 -5.03 8.76
CA GLU A 83 8.24 -5.03 9.00
C GLU A 83 8.86 -6.44 9.00
N GLU A 84 8.10 -7.46 9.43
CA GLU A 84 8.55 -8.85 9.46
C GLU A 84 8.97 -9.40 8.10
N TRP A 85 8.28 -9.02 7.02
CA TRP A 85 8.53 -9.57 5.67
C TRP A 85 8.94 -8.54 4.63
N TRP A 86 8.62 -7.25 4.81
CA TRP A 86 8.83 -6.22 3.78
C TRP A 86 10.27 -6.18 3.26
N TYR A 87 11.22 -6.34 4.18
CA TYR A 87 12.66 -6.30 3.94
C TYR A 87 13.33 -7.68 3.98
N ASP A 88 12.56 -8.78 4.03
CA ASP A 88 13.13 -10.12 4.04
C ASP A 88 13.90 -10.39 2.73
N GLU A 89 15.10 -10.96 2.81
CA GLU A 89 15.96 -11.17 1.65
C GLU A 89 15.29 -12.02 0.55
N LYS A 90 14.47 -13.00 0.97
CA LYS A 90 13.83 -13.97 0.07
C LYS A 90 12.39 -13.61 -0.24
N PHE A 91 11.65 -13.09 0.75
CA PHE A 91 10.22 -12.83 0.71
C PHE A 91 9.89 -11.33 0.83
N SER A 92 10.79 -10.45 0.39
CA SER A 92 10.55 -9.00 0.38
C SER A 92 9.39 -8.58 -0.51
N ALA A 93 8.81 -7.41 -0.17
CA ALA A 93 7.83 -6.72 -1.00
C ALA A 93 8.34 -6.43 -2.42
N GLU A 94 9.63 -6.17 -2.54
CA GLU A 94 10.31 -6.00 -3.81
C GLU A 94 10.29 -7.25 -4.70
N ASN A 95 10.56 -8.43 -4.14
CA ASN A 95 10.50 -9.69 -4.88
C ASN A 95 9.05 -10.05 -5.24
N TYR A 96 8.10 -9.80 -4.34
CA TYR A 96 6.68 -9.99 -4.62
C TYR A 96 6.19 -9.07 -5.73
N ALA A 97 6.54 -7.78 -5.70
CA ALA A 97 6.18 -6.84 -6.76
C ALA A 97 6.71 -7.32 -8.12
N HIS A 98 7.97 -7.79 -8.16
CA HIS A 98 8.58 -8.35 -9.35
C HIS A 98 7.80 -9.57 -9.88
N TYR A 99 7.47 -10.51 -8.99
CA TYR A 99 6.69 -11.70 -9.32
C TYR A 99 5.28 -11.37 -9.83
N ILE A 100 4.56 -10.46 -9.16
CA ILE A 100 3.22 -10.01 -9.55
C ILE A 100 3.26 -9.38 -10.94
N GLY A 101 4.25 -8.52 -11.23
CA GLY A 101 4.43 -7.92 -12.55
C GLY A 101 4.58 -8.97 -13.66
N ARG A 102 5.34 -10.03 -13.39
CA ARG A 102 5.50 -11.15 -14.31
C ARG A 102 4.20 -11.93 -14.52
N LYS A 103 3.49 -12.28 -13.44
CA LYS A 103 2.20 -12.98 -13.53
C LYS A 103 1.16 -12.17 -14.31
N ALA A 104 1.11 -10.87 -14.07
CA ALA A 104 0.24 -9.97 -14.80
C ALA A 104 0.53 -9.97 -16.31
N LEU A 105 1.81 -10.02 -16.70
CA LEU A 105 2.18 -10.13 -18.11
C LEU A 105 1.74 -11.48 -18.69
N ASP A 106 1.95 -12.57 -17.95
CA ASP A 106 1.63 -13.94 -18.39
C ASP A 106 0.12 -14.13 -18.64
N VAL A 107 -0.75 -13.50 -17.85
CA VAL A 107 -2.21 -13.54 -18.05
C VAL A 107 -2.73 -12.51 -19.05
N GLY A 108 -1.88 -11.62 -19.55
CA GLY A 108 -2.26 -10.59 -20.53
C GLY A 108 -2.93 -9.36 -19.90
N MET A 109 -2.27 -8.73 -18.92
CA MET A 109 -2.80 -7.55 -18.22
C MET A 109 -3.41 -6.50 -19.16
N THR A 110 -4.55 -5.95 -18.75
CA THR A 110 -5.20 -4.87 -19.49
C THR A 110 -4.49 -3.53 -19.26
N LYS A 111 -4.68 -2.57 -20.17
CA LYS A 111 -4.19 -1.19 -19.98
C LYS A 111 -4.70 -0.57 -18.66
N LYS A 112 -5.95 -0.84 -18.30
CA LYS A 112 -6.54 -0.36 -17.04
C LYS A 112 -5.85 -1.01 -15.85
N GLY A 113 -5.68 -2.33 -15.88
CA GLY A 113 -4.96 -3.09 -14.85
C GLY A 113 -3.54 -2.58 -14.64
N TRP A 114 -2.79 -2.38 -15.73
CA TRP A 114 -1.45 -1.80 -15.68
C TRP A 114 -1.44 -0.42 -15.01
N VAL A 115 -2.27 0.51 -15.47
CA VAL A 115 -2.29 1.88 -14.94
C VAL A 115 -2.61 1.88 -13.45
N SER A 116 -3.64 1.14 -13.03
CA SER A 116 -4.05 1.07 -11.63
C SER A 116 -3.00 0.38 -10.76
N ALA A 117 -2.54 -0.83 -11.13
CA ALA A 117 -1.54 -1.58 -10.36
C ALA A 117 -0.19 -0.86 -10.30
N SER A 118 0.30 -0.33 -11.43
CA SER A 118 1.57 0.40 -11.47
C SER A 118 1.52 1.67 -10.63
N SER A 119 0.40 2.41 -10.65
CA SER A 119 0.23 3.58 -9.80
C SER A 119 0.26 3.21 -8.32
N TRP A 120 -0.48 2.17 -7.92
CA TRP A 120 -0.51 1.74 -6.52
C TRP A 120 0.85 1.23 -6.05
N MET A 121 1.52 0.39 -6.85
CA MET A 121 2.86 -0.13 -6.56
C MET A 121 3.88 1.02 -6.42
N LYS A 122 3.77 2.05 -7.26
CA LYS A 122 4.63 3.23 -7.15
C LYS A 122 4.44 3.98 -5.84
N ASN A 123 3.19 4.16 -5.39
CA ASN A 123 2.88 4.90 -4.16
C ASN A 123 3.45 4.21 -2.90
N VAL A 124 3.68 2.90 -2.95
CA VAL A 124 4.32 2.14 -1.86
C VAL A 124 5.81 1.84 -2.12
N GLY A 125 6.43 2.50 -3.10
CA GLY A 125 7.86 2.37 -3.40
C GLY A 125 8.25 1.12 -4.23
N LEU A 126 7.29 0.34 -4.71
CA LEU A 126 7.51 -0.94 -5.41
C LEU A 126 7.38 -0.85 -6.94
N GLY A 127 7.09 0.34 -7.47
CA GLY A 127 6.75 0.55 -8.88
C GLY A 127 7.82 0.08 -9.87
N GLU A 128 9.10 0.28 -9.55
CA GLU A 128 10.20 -0.17 -10.41
C GLU A 128 10.27 -1.69 -10.51
N ASN A 129 10.16 -2.39 -9.38
CA ASN A 129 10.26 -3.84 -9.34
C ASN A 129 9.07 -4.50 -10.03
N PHE A 130 7.86 -3.97 -9.81
CA PHE A 130 6.67 -4.38 -10.56
C PHE A 130 6.85 -4.21 -12.07
N ALA A 131 7.38 -3.05 -12.51
CA ALA A 131 7.64 -2.79 -13.92
C ALA A 131 8.69 -3.74 -14.52
N LYS A 132 9.76 -4.07 -13.79
CA LYS A 132 10.78 -5.03 -14.24
C LYS A 132 10.16 -6.38 -14.60
N GLY A 133 9.26 -6.89 -13.77
CA GLY A 133 8.56 -8.15 -14.02
C GLY A 133 7.63 -8.09 -15.23
N ALA A 134 6.86 -7.01 -15.30
CA ALA A 134 5.93 -6.77 -16.40
C ALA A 134 6.62 -6.61 -17.76
N TRP A 135 7.90 -6.22 -17.79
CA TRP A 135 8.65 -6.00 -19.02
C TRP A 135 9.79 -7.00 -19.25
N MET A 136 9.88 -8.06 -18.43
CA MET A 136 10.96 -9.07 -18.50
C MET A 136 12.35 -8.44 -18.45
N GLN A 137 12.52 -7.38 -17.66
CA GLN A 137 13.80 -6.70 -17.49
C GLN A 137 14.55 -7.24 -16.28
N GLY A 138 15.78 -7.70 -16.49
CA GLY A 138 16.64 -8.23 -15.44
C GLY A 138 16.56 -9.75 -15.33
N SER A 139 16.76 -10.28 -14.12
CA SER A 139 16.66 -11.71 -13.84
C SER A 139 15.21 -12.17 -13.80
N GLU A 140 14.97 -13.46 -14.08
CA GLU A 140 13.67 -14.07 -13.85
C GLU A 140 13.22 -13.85 -12.38
N PRO A 141 11.93 -13.54 -12.15
CA PRO A 141 11.42 -13.37 -10.80
C PRO A 141 11.42 -14.71 -10.06
N ARG A 142 11.57 -14.62 -8.75
CA ARG A 142 11.37 -15.77 -7.87
C ARG A 142 9.90 -16.18 -7.91
N GLU A 143 9.63 -17.47 -7.96
CA GLU A 143 8.28 -18.01 -7.82
C GLU A 143 7.89 -18.10 -6.35
N PHE A 144 6.62 -17.79 -6.08
CA PHE A 144 6.02 -17.86 -4.76
C PHE A 144 4.72 -18.66 -4.84
N ASP A 145 4.51 -19.56 -3.88
CA ASP A 145 3.29 -20.37 -3.76
C ASP A 145 2.08 -19.51 -3.38
N GLU A 146 2.30 -18.47 -2.56
CA GLU A 146 1.27 -17.56 -2.06
C GLU A 146 1.75 -16.10 -2.14
N ILE A 147 0.83 -15.21 -2.49
CA ILE A 147 1.06 -13.76 -2.47
C ILE A 147 0.44 -13.20 -1.18
N PRO A 148 1.16 -12.36 -0.41
CA PRO A 148 0.63 -11.75 0.81
C PRO A 148 -0.65 -10.97 0.53
N ARG A 149 -1.61 -11.04 1.47
CA ARG A 149 -2.89 -10.31 1.40
C ARG A 149 -2.75 -8.80 1.23
N PHE A 150 -1.60 -8.25 1.57
CA PHE A 150 -1.24 -6.87 1.29
C PHE A 150 -1.46 -6.48 -0.19
N PHE A 151 -1.34 -7.44 -1.12
CA PHE A 151 -1.50 -7.22 -2.55
C PHE A 151 -2.89 -7.62 -3.10
N ASP A 152 -3.87 -7.98 -2.26
CA ASP A 152 -5.17 -8.50 -2.71
C ASP A 152 -5.87 -7.58 -3.73
N ASP A 153 -5.85 -6.28 -3.50
CA ASP A 153 -6.44 -5.29 -4.42
C ASP A 153 -5.72 -5.28 -5.78
N VAL A 154 -4.39 -5.44 -5.78
CA VAL A 154 -3.58 -5.49 -6.99
C VAL A 154 -3.81 -6.79 -7.75
N ILE A 155 -3.88 -7.91 -7.04
CA ILE A 155 -4.22 -9.22 -7.61
C ILE A 155 -5.60 -9.15 -8.28
N SER A 156 -6.58 -8.59 -7.57
CA SER A 156 -7.95 -8.45 -8.08
C SER A 156 -8.04 -7.58 -9.33
N ILE A 157 -7.30 -6.48 -9.43
CA ILE A 157 -7.35 -5.61 -10.62
C ILE A 157 -6.60 -6.18 -11.83
N LEU A 158 -5.66 -7.09 -11.57
CA LEU A 158 -4.85 -7.76 -12.60
C LEU A 158 -5.44 -9.10 -13.06
N ASP A 159 -6.44 -9.63 -12.34
CA ASP A 159 -7.11 -10.91 -12.63
C ASP A 159 -6.11 -12.09 -12.63
N ILE A 160 -5.26 -12.14 -11.60
CA ILE A 160 -4.24 -13.18 -11.37
C ILE A 160 -4.52 -14.03 -10.12
#